data_AF-A0AAD4DDS2-F1
#
_entry.id   AF-A0AAD4DDS2-F1
#
_cell.length_a   1.000
_cell.length_b   1.000
_cell.length_c   1.000
_cell.angle_alpha   90.00
_cell.angle_beta   90.00
_cell.angle_gamma   90.00
#
_symmetry.space_group_name_H-M   'P 1'
#
loop_
_entity.id
_entity.type
_entity.pdbx_description
1 polymer ?
#
loop_
_entity_poly.entity_id
_entity_poly.type
_entity_poly.pdbx_seq_one_letter_code
_entity_poly.pdbx_strand_id
1 'polypeptide(L)'
;MFATASRDKTIKIWKSASPTSQAGSPWSAIATIKLPEAVTAVEFAPALEGREGREKEHVLAAGLEDGRVFLFRCDAEKPEVWAPLGEVSRELTHVGTVNGLAWRLTKGENLQWQLASCGVDHSVRLFNINLK
;
A
#
# COMPACT_ATOMS: atom_id res chain seq x y z
N MET A 1 10.95 7.09 -0.24
CA MET A 1 9.76 7.29 0.62
C MET A 1 9.44 5.96 1.27
N PHE A 2 8.93 5.94 2.50
CA PHE A 2 8.45 4.71 3.13
C PHE A 2 7.14 4.98 3.88
N ALA A 3 6.45 3.92 4.29
CA ALA A 3 5.20 3.98 5.03
C ALA A 3 5.35 3.26 6.36
N THR A 4 4.65 3.75 7.37
CA THR A 4 4.49 3.06 8.66
C THR A 4 3.02 2.93 8.99
N ALA A 5 2.60 1.73 9.36
CA ALA A 5 1.28 1.43 9.85
C ALA A 5 1.25 1.42 11.38
N SER A 6 0.11 1.75 11.97
CA SER A 6 -0.05 1.84 13.43
C SER A 6 -1.43 1.32 13.89
N ARG A 7 -1.47 0.88 15.14
CA ARG A 7 -2.70 0.46 15.83
C ARG A 7 -3.66 1.63 16.09
N ASP A 8 -3.18 2.87 15.97
CA ASP A 8 -4.00 4.09 16.02
C ASP A 8 -4.88 4.30 14.77
N LYS A 9 -4.96 3.29 13.89
CA LYS A 9 -5.75 3.29 12.65
C LYS A 9 -5.20 4.23 11.58
N THR A 10 -3.89 4.50 11.63
CA THR A 10 -3.25 5.38 10.65
C THR A 10 -2.10 4.74 9.89
N ILE A 11 -1.91 5.22 8.67
CA ILE A 11 -0.68 5.04 7.89
C ILE A 11 -0.02 6.41 7.78
N LYS A 12 1.25 6.50 8.12
CA LYS A 12 2.07 7.69 7.88
C LYS A 12 3.02 7.44 6.73
N ILE A 13 3.11 8.40 5.83
CA ILE A 13 4.01 8.38 4.68
C ILE A 13 5.17 9.34 4.97
N TRP A 14 6.38 8.82 4.86
CA TRP A 14 7.61 9.52 5.22
C TRP A 14 8.50 9.73 4.00
N LYS A 15 8.95 10.97 3.83
CA LYS A 15 9.88 11.36 2.77
C LYS A 15 11.11 12.01 3.38
N SER A 16 12.27 11.71 2.80
CA SER A 16 13.52 12.30 3.24
C SER A 16 13.59 13.74 2.71
N ALA A 17 13.81 14.71 3.58
CA ALA A 17 14.27 16.03 3.22
C ALA A 17 15.71 15.89 2.73
N SER A 18 16.01 16.42 1.55
CA SER A 18 17.30 16.40 0.82
C SER A 18 18.54 15.84 1.58
N PRO A 19 19.38 15.00 0.94
CA PRO A 19 20.59 14.41 1.55
C PRO A 19 21.61 15.42 2.10
N THR A 20 21.44 16.71 1.86
CA THR A 20 22.31 17.82 2.30
C THR A 20 21.88 18.52 3.60
N SER A 21 20.78 18.14 4.24
CA SER A 21 20.29 18.83 5.44
C SER A 21 21.01 18.36 6.71
N GLN A 22 22.01 19.14 7.17
CA GLN A 22 22.89 18.85 8.31
C GLN A 22 22.32 19.20 9.71
N ALA A 23 21.01 19.37 9.88
CA ALA A 23 20.44 19.59 11.21
C ALA A 23 18.98 19.12 11.30
N GLY A 24 18.75 17.98 11.97
CA GLY A 24 17.41 17.43 12.26
C GLY A 24 17.22 15.98 11.81
N SER A 25 16.05 15.41 12.13
CA SER A 25 15.64 14.13 11.53
C SER A 25 15.48 14.33 10.03
N PRO A 26 16.18 13.56 9.17
CA PRO A 26 16.11 13.74 7.73
C PRO A 26 14.74 13.35 7.16
N TRP A 27 13.81 12.84 7.96
CA TRP A 27 12.50 12.36 7.52
C TRP A 27 11.37 13.23 8.04
N SER A 28 10.48 13.64 7.14
CA SER A 28 9.21 14.29 7.47
C SER A 28 8.03 13.41 7.07
N ALA A 29 7.00 13.40 7.93
CA ALA A 29 5.72 12.78 7.60
C ALA A 29 4.95 13.71 6.65
N ILE A 30 4.84 13.31 5.39
CA ILE A 30 4.23 14.12 4.32
C ILE A 30 2.74 13.85 4.13
N ALA A 31 2.25 12.69 4.60
CA ALA A 31 0.84 12.35 4.57
C ALA A 31 0.46 11.46 5.76
N THR A 32 -0.81 11.53 6.16
CA THR A 32 -1.42 10.61 7.12
C THR A 32 -2.75 10.13 6.57
N ILE A 33 -2.89 8.82 6.38
CA ILE A 33 -4.13 8.18 5.92
C ILE A 33 -4.81 7.56 7.14
N LYS A 34 -6.08 7.88 7.38
CA LYS A 34 -6.89 7.28 8.44
C LYS A 34 -7.74 6.16 7.89
N LEU A 35 -7.79 5.05 8.61
CA LEU A 35 -8.56 3.85 8.28
C LEU A 35 -9.58 3.55 9.39
N PRO A 36 -10.61 2.74 9.10
CA PRO A 36 -11.64 2.40 10.08
C PRO A 36 -11.13 1.48 11.20
N GLU A 37 -10.01 0.78 10.98
CA GLU A 37 -9.41 -0.11 11.98
C GLU A 37 -7.87 -0.06 11.96
N ALA A 38 -7.25 -0.61 13.00
CA ALA A 38 -5.82 -0.74 13.20
C ALA A 38 -5.16 -1.36 11.97
N VAL A 39 -4.09 -0.74 11.51
CA VAL A 39 -3.37 -1.17 10.31
C VAL A 39 -2.22 -2.07 10.75
N THR A 40 -2.24 -3.31 10.29
CA THR A 40 -1.31 -4.36 10.75
C THR A 40 -0.30 -4.76 9.68
N ALA A 41 -0.59 -4.49 8.41
CA ALA A 41 0.35 -4.68 7.32
C ALA A 41 0.23 -3.56 6.29
N VAL A 42 1.35 -3.10 5.74
CA VAL A 42 1.39 -2.16 4.62
C VAL A 42 2.50 -2.57 3.65
N GLU A 43 2.25 -2.44 2.36
CA GLU A 43 3.24 -2.77 1.33
C GLU A 43 3.02 -1.91 0.08
N PHE A 44 4.10 -1.34 -0.46
CA PHE A 44 4.08 -0.61 -1.73
C PHE A 44 4.09 -1.57 -2.92
N ALA A 45 3.29 -1.26 -3.94
CA ALA A 45 3.34 -1.99 -5.20
C ALA A 45 4.62 -1.63 -5.97
N PRO A 46 5.20 -2.58 -6.73
CA PRO A 46 6.31 -2.29 -7.64
C PRO A 46 5.85 -1.34 -8.75
N ALA A 47 6.77 -0.56 -9.30
CA ALA A 47 6.49 0.29 -10.46
C ALA A 47 6.06 -0.56 -11.67
N LEU A 48 5.04 -0.11 -12.40
CA LEU A 48 4.67 -0.68 -13.70
C LEU A 48 5.38 0.14 -14.79
N GLU A 49 6.59 -0.29 -15.15
CA GLU A 49 7.30 0.26 -16.31
C GLU A 49 6.60 -0.22 -17.60
N GLY A 50 6.28 0.69 -18.54
CA GLY A 50 5.73 0.32 -19.85
C GLY A 50 4.21 0.37 -20.02
N ARG A 51 3.44 0.87 -19.04
CA ARG A 51 2.05 1.31 -19.28
C ARG A 51 2.00 2.83 -19.35
N GLU A 52 1.74 3.36 -20.54
CA GLU A 52 1.58 4.80 -20.77
C GLU A 52 0.69 5.43 -19.70
N GLY A 53 1.20 6.47 -19.04
CA GLY A 53 0.46 7.28 -18.05
C GLY A 53 0.49 6.79 -16.60
N ARG A 54 0.99 5.57 -16.28
CA ARG A 54 1.05 5.07 -14.88
C ARG A 54 2.45 4.99 -14.27
N GLU A 55 3.48 5.35 -15.03
CA GLU A 55 4.88 5.38 -14.57
C GLU A 55 5.13 6.38 -13.44
N LYS A 56 4.17 7.29 -13.21
CA LYS A 56 4.22 8.33 -12.18
C LYS A 56 3.29 8.08 -10.99
N GLU A 57 2.75 6.88 -10.79
CA GLU A 57 1.88 6.62 -9.63
C GLU A 57 2.55 5.67 -8.63
N HIS A 58 2.35 5.96 -7.34
CA HIS A 58 2.64 5.02 -6.25
C HIS A 58 1.34 4.37 -5.78
N VAL A 59 1.37 3.05 -5.60
CA VAL A 59 0.24 2.29 -5.05
C VAL A 59 0.66 1.63 -3.74
N LEU A 60 -0.25 1.64 -2.77
CA LEU A 60 -0.03 1.09 -1.43
C LEU A 60 -1.21 0.18 -1.07
N ALA A 61 -0.90 -1.02 -0.56
CA ALA A 61 -1.87 -1.89 0.10
C ALA A 61 -1.80 -1.71 1.61
N ALA A 62 -2.95 -1.80 2.27
CA ALA A 62 -3.09 -1.74 3.71
C ALA A 62 -3.99 -2.88 4.20
N GLY A 63 -3.46 -3.73 5.08
CA GLY A 63 -4.18 -4.82 5.74
C GLY A 63 -4.56 -4.40 7.15
N LEU A 64 -5.80 -4.70 7.54
CA LEU A 64 -6.36 -4.31 8.84
C LEU A 64 -6.48 -5.48 9.82
N GLU A 65 -6.61 -5.14 11.10
CA GLU A 65 -6.86 -6.08 12.20
C GLU A 65 -8.18 -6.87 12.02
N ASP A 66 -9.15 -6.33 11.28
CA ASP A 66 -10.43 -7.00 11.00
C ASP A 66 -10.47 -7.76 9.66
N GLY A 67 -9.32 -7.95 9.03
CA GLY A 67 -9.14 -8.75 7.82
C GLY A 67 -9.34 -8.01 6.50
N ARG A 68 -9.78 -6.74 6.53
CA ARG A 68 -9.94 -5.94 5.30
C ARG A 68 -8.60 -5.59 4.67
N VAL A 69 -8.64 -5.41 3.35
CA VAL A 69 -7.51 -4.95 2.56
C VAL A 69 -7.94 -3.75 1.72
N PHE A 70 -7.33 -2.59 1.99
CA PHE A 70 -7.53 -1.34 1.27
C PHE A 70 -6.37 -1.05 0.32
N LEU A 71 -6.69 -0.40 -0.80
CA LEU A 71 -5.73 0.07 -1.78
C LEU A 71 -5.78 1.59 -1.87
N PHE A 72 -4.61 2.22 -1.96
CA PHE A 72 -4.46 3.66 -2.13
C PHE A 72 -3.49 3.96 -3.28
N ARG A 73 -3.64 5.14 -3.88
CA ARG A 73 -2.68 5.69 -4.84
C ARG A 73 -2.26 7.10 -4.48
N CYS A 74 -1.09 7.48 -4.98
CA CYS A 74 -0.59 8.85 -4.97
C CYS A 74 0.08 9.13 -6.31
N ASP A 75 -0.06 10.35 -6.81
CA ASP A 75 0.75 10.85 -7.91
C ASP A 75 2.18 11.14 -7.40
N ALA A 76 3.20 10.65 -8.07
CA ALA A 76 4.61 10.83 -7.71
C ALA A 76 5.02 12.31 -7.71
N GLU A 77 4.34 13.16 -8.48
CA GLU A 77 4.53 14.61 -8.46
C GLU A 77 3.90 15.26 -7.22
N LYS A 78 2.93 14.60 -6.58
CA LYS A 78 2.20 15.08 -5.38
C LYS A 78 2.15 14.00 -4.28
N PRO A 79 3.32 13.60 -3.72
CA PRO A 79 3.42 12.47 -2.80
C PRO A 79 2.71 12.67 -1.45
N GLU A 80 2.30 13.90 -1.14
CA GLU A 80 1.49 14.27 0.02
C GLU A 80 -0.01 13.98 -0.16
N VAL A 81 -0.50 13.78 -1.39
CA VAL A 81 -1.92 13.55 -1.68
C VAL A 81 -2.18 12.09 -2.00
N TRP A 82 -2.84 11.40 -1.07
CA TRP A 82 -3.22 10.00 -1.20
C TRP A 82 -4.73 9.86 -1.40
N ALA A 83 -5.11 9.14 -2.45
CA ALA A 83 -6.50 8.85 -2.78
C ALA A 83 -6.81 7.36 -2.58
N PRO A 84 -7.99 7.00 -2.05
CA PRO A 84 -8.43 5.62 -2.01
C PRO A 84 -8.66 5.10 -3.44
N LEU A 85 -8.12 3.92 -3.75
CA LEU A 85 -8.45 3.16 -4.95
C LEU A 85 -9.64 2.23 -4.75
N GLY A 86 -9.80 1.72 -3.52
CA GLY A 86 -10.91 0.85 -3.15
C GLY A 86 -10.55 -0.14 -2.05
N GLU A 87 -11.49 -1.01 -1.76
CA GLU A 87 -11.36 -2.14 -0.83
C GLU A 87 -11.49 -3.44 -1.64
N VAL A 88 -10.67 -4.44 -1.33
CA VAL A 88 -10.88 -5.79 -1.86
C VAL A 88 -12.19 -6.33 -1.30
N SER A 89 -13.05 -6.93 -2.14
CA SER A 89 -14.38 -7.39 -1.71
C SER A 89 -14.28 -8.24 -0.44
N ARG A 90 -15.13 -7.91 0.56
CA ARG A 90 -15.09 -8.52 1.90
C ARG A 90 -15.21 -10.04 1.88
N GLU A 91 -15.94 -10.58 0.90
CA GLU A 91 -16.11 -12.02 0.70
C GLU A 91 -14.81 -12.73 0.26
N LEU A 92 -13.86 -11.98 -0.29
CA LEU A 92 -12.57 -12.48 -0.75
C LEU A 92 -11.45 -12.26 0.27
N THR A 93 -11.66 -11.44 1.30
CA THR A 93 -10.63 -11.10 2.30
C THR A 93 -10.61 -12.06 3.49
N HIS A 94 -9.69 -11.82 4.43
CA HIS A 94 -9.57 -12.59 5.65
C HIS A 94 -10.72 -12.29 6.63
N VAL A 95 -11.04 -13.26 7.49
CA VAL A 95 -12.04 -13.08 8.56
C VAL A 95 -11.48 -12.40 9.81
N GLY A 96 -10.16 -12.27 9.91
CA GLY A 96 -9.44 -11.61 11.00
C GLY A 96 -8.12 -11.02 10.52
N THR A 97 -7.27 -10.59 11.45
CA THR A 97 -6.04 -9.83 11.22
C THR A 97 -5.23 -10.27 9.99
N VAL A 98 -4.94 -9.29 9.13
CA VAL A 98 -3.95 -9.43 8.06
C VAL A 98 -2.56 -9.33 8.68
N ASN A 99 -1.78 -10.40 8.59
CA ASN A 99 -0.43 -10.48 9.18
C ASN A 99 0.67 -10.01 8.22
N GLY A 100 0.41 -10.07 6.91
CA GLY A 100 1.41 -9.71 5.91
C GLY A 100 0.80 -9.45 4.55
N LEU A 101 1.49 -8.60 3.79
CA LEU A 101 1.17 -8.26 2.41
C LEU A 101 2.46 -8.32 1.59
N ALA A 102 2.38 -8.81 0.36
CA ALA A 102 3.50 -8.82 -0.56
C ALA A 102 3.02 -8.62 -1.99
N TRP A 103 3.54 -7.58 -2.66
CA TRP A 103 3.26 -7.36 -4.07
C TRP A 103 4.23 -8.08 -4.98
N ARG A 104 3.76 -8.42 -6.18
CA ARG A 104 4.62 -8.77 -7.31
C ARG A 104 4.02 -8.31 -8.62
N LEU A 105 4.86 -8.27 -9.66
CA LEU A 105 4.42 -8.27 -11.04
C LEU A 105 4.29 -9.72 -11.54
N THR A 106 3.24 -10.00 -12.29
CA THR A 106 3.13 -11.26 -13.03
C THR A 106 4.20 -11.34 -14.12
N LYS A 107 4.60 -12.56 -14.49
CA LYS A 107 5.49 -12.80 -15.63
C LYS A 107 4.65 -12.99 -16.89
N GLY A 108 5.05 -12.38 -18.01
CA GLY A 108 4.39 -12.54 -19.32
C GLY A 108 4.21 -11.22 -20.07
N GLU A 109 3.55 -11.28 -21.22
CA GLU A 109 3.33 -10.10 -22.10
C GLU A 109 2.44 -9.03 -21.46
N ASN A 110 1.50 -9.44 -20.60
CA ASN A 110 0.62 -8.53 -19.87
C ASN A 110 1.02 -8.47 -18.39
N LEU A 111 2.01 -7.62 -18.08
CA LEU A 111 2.40 -7.33 -16.70
C LEU A 111 1.20 -6.79 -15.92
N GLN A 112 0.87 -7.48 -14.83
CA GLN A 112 -0.21 -7.12 -13.91
C GLN A 112 0.30 -7.18 -12.47
N TRP A 113 -0.26 -6.34 -11.61
CA TRP A 113 0.01 -6.47 -10.19
C TRP A 113 -0.74 -7.66 -9.62
N GLN A 114 -0.02 -8.40 -8.77
CA GLN A 114 -0.61 -9.40 -7.92
C GLN A 114 -0.24 -9.12 -6.47
N LEU A 115 -1.23 -9.18 -5.59
CA LEU A 115 -1.07 -8.97 -4.15
C LEU A 115 -1.28 -10.30 -3.44
N ALA A 116 -0.29 -10.72 -2.65
CA ALA A 116 -0.44 -11.78 -1.68
C ALA A 116 -0.83 -11.19 -0.31
N SER A 117 -1.76 -11.83 0.39
CA SER A 117 -2.05 -11.55 1.80
C SER A 117 -2.03 -12.83 2.62
N CYS A 118 -1.55 -12.74 3.85
CA CYS A 118 -1.68 -13.81 4.84
C CYS A 118 -2.36 -13.27 6.09
N GLY A 119 -3.12 -14.13 6.78
CA GLY A 119 -3.91 -13.72 7.94
C GLY A 119 -3.95 -14.78 9.05
N VAL A 120 -4.58 -14.40 10.16
CA VAL A 120 -4.81 -15.30 11.31
C VAL A 120 -5.81 -16.42 11.03
N ASP A 121 -6.51 -16.36 9.90
CA ASP A 121 -7.41 -17.42 9.42
C ASP A 121 -6.66 -18.60 8.77
N HIS A 122 -5.34 -18.67 8.98
CA HIS A 122 -4.45 -19.71 8.45
C HIS A 122 -4.47 -19.83 6.92
N SER A 123 -4.86 -18.76 6.21
CA SER A 123 -4.89 -18.73 4.75
C SER A 123 -3.87 -17.77 4.17
N VAL A 124 -3.45 -18.08 2.94
CA VAL A 124 -2.76 -17.15 2.04
C VAL A 124 -3.65 -16.94 0.82
N ARG A 125 -3.87 -15.69 0.45
CA ARG A 125 -4.74 -15.30 -0.66
C ARG A 125 -3.93 -14.53 -1.70
N LEU A 126 -4.23 -14.76 -2.98
CA LEU A 126 -3.59 -14.08 -4.11
C LEU A 126 -4.65 -13.36 -4.93
N PHE A 127 -4.46 -12.05 -5.10
CA PHE A 127 -5.38 -11.18 -5.84
C PHE A 127 -4.70 -10.63 -7.08
N ASN A 128 -5.30 -10.82 -8.25
CA ASN A 128 -4.91 -10.09 -9.46
C ASN A 128 -5.55 -8.70 -9.41
N ILE A 129 -4.73 -7.66 -9.32
CA ILE A 129 -5.20 -6.28 -9.15
C ILE A 129 -5.22 -5.60 -10.51
N ASN A 130 -6.43 -5.41 -11.04
CA ASN A 130 -6.67 -4.66 -12.26
C ASN A 130 -7.33 -3.32 -11.90
N LEU A 131 -6.51 -2.27 -11.81
CA LEU A 131 -7.04 -0.91 -11.66
C LEU A 131 -7.61 -0.47 -13.01
N LYS A 132 -8.91 -0.19 -13.05
CA LYS A 132 -9.55 0.49 -14.18
C LYS A 132 -9.03 1.92 -14.27
#